data_AF-A0A376L2C7-F1
#
_entry.id   AF-A0A376L2C7-F1
#
_cell.length_a   1.000
_cell.length_b   1.000
_cell.length_c   1.000
_cell.angle_alpha   90.00
_cell.angle_beta   90.00
_cell.angle_gamma   90.00
#
_symmetry.space_group_name_H-M   'P 1'
#
loop_
_entity.id
_entity.type
_entity.pdbx_description
1 polymer ?
#
loop_
_entity_poly.entity_id
_entity_poly.type
_entity_poly.pdbx_seq_one_letter_code
_entity_poly.pdbx_strand_id
1 'polypeptide(L)' 'MALTARQVETARPKEKDYKLSDERGLYLLVKTTGARYWRLKYRIAGKEKKTGPRRLSRRLPC' A
#
# COMPACT_ATOMS: atom_id res chain seq x y z
N MET A 1 5.36 6.72 11.92
CA MET A 1 5.74 5.37 12.37
C MET A 1 5.73 4.47 11.15
N ALA A 2 6.82 3.75 10.91
CA ALA A 2 6.89 2.79 9.82
C ALA A 2 5.98 1.58 10.11
N LEU A 3 5.25 1.14 9.09
CA LEU A 3 4.47 -0.09 9.10
C LEU A 3 5.41 -1.28 9.21
N THR A 4 5.15 -2.13 10.19
CA THR A 4 5.88 -3.39 10.31
C THR A 4 5.30 -4.41 9.32
N ALA A 5 6.13 -5.29 8.76
CA ALA A 5 5.68 -6.36 7.86
C ALA A 5 4.52 -7.19 8.48
N ARG A 6 4.59 -7.42 9.79
CA ARG A 6 3.55 -8.12 10.55
C ARG A 6 2.20 -7.40 10.52
N GLN A 7 2.19 -6.07 10.59
CA GLN A 7 0.95 -5.27 10.50
C GLN A 7 0.34 -5.32 9.10
N VAL A 8 1.17 -5.42 8.06
CA VAL A 8 0.71 -5.55 6.65
C VAL A 8 0.11 -6.93 6.39
N GLU A 9 0.66 -7.97 7.00
CA GLU A 9 0.14 -9.34 6.92
C GLU A 9 -1.17 -9.51 7.69
N THR A 10 -1.27 -8.92 8.89
CA THR A 10 -2.50 -8.95 9.70
C THR A 10 -3.58 -7.98 9.21
N ALA A 11 -3.28 -7.11 8.24
CA ALA A 11 -4.24 -6.17 7.68
C ALA A 11 -5.32 -6.92 6.89
N ARG A 12 -6.46 -7.17 7.55
CA ARG A 12 -7.65 -7.80 6.97
C ARG A 12 -8.58 -6.77 6.33
N PRO A 13 -9.26 -7.12 5.23
CA PRO A 13 -10.33 -6.28 4.69
C PRO A 13 -11.39 -6.03 5.78
N LYS A 14 -11.76 -4.76 5.93
CA LYS A 14 -12.85 -4.31 6.82
C LYS A 14 -14.09 -3.97 5.99
N GLU A 15 -15.17 -3.54 6.63
CA GLU A 15 -16.39 -3.05 5.95
C GLU A 15 -16.15 -1.79 5.10
N LYS A 16 -15.05 -1.07 5.34
CA LYS A 16 -14.67 0.13 4.57
C LYS A 16 -13.21 0.09 4.16
N ASP A 17 -12.94 0.63 2.97
CA ASP A 17 -11.59 0.82 2.46
C ASP A 17 -10.81 1.73 3.41
N TYR A 18 -9.64 1.27 3.87
CA TYR A 18 -8.81 2.03 4.79
C TYR A 18 -7.36 2.11 4.31
N LYS A 19 -6.68 3.17 4.75
CA LYS A 19 -5.29 3.47 4.40
C LYS A 19 -4.43 3.23 5.63
N LEU A 20 -3.42 2.40 5.45
CA LEU A 20 -2.33 2.25 6.42
C LEU A 20 -1.19 3.11 5.91
N SER A 21 -1.02 4.28 6.53
CA SER A 21 0.07 5.19 6.21
C SER A 21 1.38 4.62 6.72
N ASP A 22 2.36 4.56 5.82
CA ASP A 22 3.75 4.25 6.12
C ASP A 22 4.58 5.54 6.19
N GLU A 23 5.90 5.40 6.23
CA GLU A 23 6.82 6.52 6.14
C GLU A 23 6.97 7.06 4.70
N ARG A 24 7.47 8.31 4.59
CA ARG A 24 7.83 8.95 3.31
C ARG A 24 6.69 9.04 2.27
N GLY A 25 5.43 9.07 2.73
CA GLY A 25 4.26 9.20 1.87
C GLY A 25 3.83 7.90 1.18
N LEU A 26 4.43 6.77 1.56
CA LEU A 26 3.96 5.44 1.17
C LEU A 26 2.75 5.09 2.03
N TYR A 27 1.74 4.47 1.44
CA TYR A 27 0.61 3.92 2.18
C TYR A 27 0.06 2.67 1.50
N LEU A 28 -0.44 1.76 2.31
CA LEU A 28 -1.15 0.57 1.85
C LEU A 28 -2.66 0.87 1.83
N LEU A 29 -3.28 0.73 0.66
CA LEU A 29 -4.73 0.75 0.50
C LEU A 29 -5.24 -0.68 0.64
N VAL A 30 -6.01 -0.95 1.70
CA VAL A 30 -6.69 -2.23 1.90
C VAL A 30 -8.14 -2.06 1.49
N LYS A 31 -8.54 -2.71 0.40
CA LYS A 31 -9.93 -2.71 -0.06
C LYS A 31 -10.76 -3.75 0.68
N THR A 32 -12.05 -3.49 0.83
CA THR A 32 -13.03 -4.46 1.34
C THR A 32 -13.07 -5.76 0.53
N THR A 33 -12.73 -5.69 -0.76
CA THR A 33 -12.62 -6.82 -1.70
C THR A 33 -11.43 -7.75 -1.43
N GLY A 34 -10.61 -7.47 -0.40
CA GLY A 34 -9.40 -8.24 -0.07
C GLY A 34 -8.17 -7.85 -0.89
N ALA A 35 -8.33 -6.97 -1.89
CA ALA A 35 -7.22 -6.45 -2.67
C ALA A 35 -6.41 -5.42 -1.86
N ARG A 36 -5.08 -5.58 -1.86
CA ARG A 36 -4.13 -4.72 -1.16
C ARG A 36 -3.21 -4.03 -2.17
N TYR A 37 -3.10 -2.71 -2.09
CA TYR A 37 -2.30 -1.92 -3.02
C TYR A 37 -1.33 -1.00 -2.28
N TRP A 38 -0.05 -1.10 -2.61
CA TRP A 38 0.92 -0.08 -2.22
C TRP A 38 0.79 1.13 -3.14
N ARG A 39 0.56 2.30 -2.54
CA ARG A 39 0.52 3.58 -3.24
C ARG A 39 1.49 4.55 -2.59
N LEU A 40 2.31 5.18 -3.41
CA LEU A 40 3.20 6.25 -2.97
C LEU A 40 2.56 7.58 -3.36
N LYS A 41 2.27 8.42 -2.37
CA LYS A 41 1.93 9.83 -2.61
C LYS A 41 3.24 10.62 -2.65
N TYR A 42 3.77 10.80 -3.86
CA TYR A 42 4.92 11.68 -4.06
C TYR A 42 4.48 12.99 -4.72
N ARG A 43 5.21 14.06 -4.41
CA ARG A 43 5.12 15.35 -5.09
C ARG A 43 6.45 15.55 -5.78
N ILE A 44 6.46 15.60 -7.12
CA ILE A 44 7.65 15.99 -7.89
C ILE A 44 7.31 17.32 -8.57
N ALA A 45 8.07 18.37 -8.26
CA ALA A 45 8.03 19.66 -8.94
C ALA A 45 6.60 20.23 -9.18
N GLY A 46 5.74 20.19 -8.16
CA GLY A 46 4.36 20.72 -8.24
C GLY A 46 3.38 19.92 -9.11
N LYS A 47 3.80 18.86 -9.80
CA LYS A 47 2.93 17.97 -10.58
C LYS A 47 2.72 16.65 -9.84
N GLU A 48 1.50 16.44 -9.35
CA GLU A 48 1.08 15.22 -8.68
C GLU A 48 1.03 14.06 -9.69
N LYS A 49 2.06 13.22 -9.75
CA LYS A 49 2.00 11.95 -10.48
C LYS A 49 1.69 10.83 -9.49
N LYS A 50 0.66 10.04 -9.77
CA LYS A 50 0.35 8.78 -9.06
C LYS A 50 1.04 7.65 -9.81
N THR A 51 2.17 7.15 -9.29
CA THR A 51 2.75 5.91 -9.83
C THR A 51 1.81 4.76 -9.49
N GLY A 52 1.43 4.02 -10.52
CA GLY A 52 0.57 2.84 -10.43
C GLY A 52 1.13 1.77 -9.48
N PRO A 53 0.27 0.84 -9.04
CA PRO A 53 0.59 -0.09 -7.97
C PRO A 53 1.78 -0.95 -8.37
N ARG A 54 2.89 -0.86 -7.62
CA ARG A 54 3.93 -1.90 -7.65
C ARG A 54 3.30 -3.19 -7.13
N ARG A 55 2.87 -4.05 -8.05
CA ARG A 55 2.44 -5.42 -7.74
C ARG A 55 3.70 -6.17 -7.33
N LEU A 56 3.98 -6.23 -6.03
CA LEU A 56 5.07 -7.02 -5.48
C LEU A 56 4.66 -8.51 -5.49
N SER A 57 4.49 -9.08 -6.67
CA SER A 57 4.40 -10.53 -6.84
C SER A 57 5.81 -11.09 -6.80
N ARG A 58 6.40 -11.18 -5.61
CA ARG A 58 7.40 -12.21 -5.34
C ARG A 58 6.66 -13.55 -5.29
N ARG A 59 6.40 -14.13 -6.46
CA ARG A 59 6.26 -15.58 -6.58
C ARG A 59 7.65 -16.11 -6.91
N LEU A 60 8.37 -16.55 -5.89
CA LEU A 60 9.30 -17.66 -6.05
C LEU A 60 8.43 -18.93 -6.13
N PRO A 61 8.63 -19.76 -7.14
CA PRO A 61 8.97 -21.15 -6.82
C PRO A 61 10.03 -21.74 -7.76
N CYS A 62 10.92 -22.51 -7.14
CA CYS A 62 11.87 -23.52 -7.65
C CYS A 62 12.91 -23.09 -8.68
#